data_AF-A0A5P8JRM0-F1
#
_entry.id   AF-A0A5P8JRM0-F1
#
_cell.length_a   1.000
_cell.length_b   1.000
_cell.length_c   1.000
_cell.angle_alpha   90.00
_cell.angle_beta   90.00
_cell.angle_gamma   90.00
#
_symmetry.space_group_name_H-M   'P 1'
#
loop_
_entity.id
_entity.type
_entity.pdbx_description
1 polymer ?
#
loop_
_entity_poly.entity_id
_entity_poly.type
_entity_poly.pdbx_seq_one_letter_code
_entity_poly.pdbx_strand_id
1 'polypeptide(L)'
;MLLDTLYRTRENIGLGANLGIRVSGPRLGRKPKHVDPAQCQQDEGAETRRGEIERRFSFIKGNLGLGLVNEKTAETIAVAIATGVVMANLENLLVVLGGPISVTAKKNKTAVKIDYKVIVDLPES
;
A
#
# COMPACT_ATOMS: atom_id res chain seq x y z
N MET A 1 -4.46 -6.88 9.99
CA MET A 1 -4.74 -5.50 9.57
C MET A 1 -5.16 -4.72 10.79
N LEU A 2 -4.53 -3.58 11.04
CA LEU A 2 -4.92 -2.73 12.17
C LEU A 2 -6.08 -1.85 11.72
N LEU A 3 -7.20 -1.94 12.43
CA LEU A 3 -8.42 -1.19 12.15
C LEU A 3 -8.50 0.00 13.10
N ASP A 4 -8.99 1.13 12.59
CA ASP A 4 -9.39 2.25 13.44
C ASP A 4 -10.48 1.83 14.42
N THR A 5 -10.48 2.48 15.58
CA THR A 5 -11.45 2.25 16.65
C THR A 5 -12.90 2.35 16.14
N LEU A 6 -13.18 3.25 15.19
CA LEU A 6 -14.50 3.44 14.59
C LEU A 6 -14.99 2.21 13.80
N TYR A 7 -14.09 1.52 13.11
CA TYR A 7 -14.42 0.34 12.31
C TYR A 7 -14.35 -0.96 13.09
N ARG A 8 -14.03 -0.89 14.39
CA ARG A 8 -13.85 -2.06 15.23
C ARG A 8 -15.17 -2.51 15.84
N THR A 9 -16.16 -2.75 15.01
CA THR A 9 -17.43 -3.34 15.43
C THR A 9 -17.32 -4.86 15.50
N ARG A 10 -18.18 -5.51 16.29
CA ARG A 10 -18.23 -6.98 16.34
C ARG A 10 -18.52 -7.59 14.97
N GLU A 11 -19.38 -6.93 14.19
CA GLU A 11 -19.71 -7.31 12.81
C GLU A 11 -18.48 -7.28 11.92
N ASN A 12 -17.69 -6.20 11.94
CA ASN A 12 -16.48 -6.08 11.12
C ASN A 12 -15.38 -7.06 11.55
N ILE A 13 -15.27 -7.36 12.85
CA ILE A 13 -14.36 -8.39 13.34
C ILE A 13 -14.79 -9.78 12.85
N GLY A 14 -16.10 -10.08 12.91
CA GLY A 14 -16.66 -11.33 12.39
C GLY A 14 -16.47 -11.47 10.89
N LEU A 15 -16.73 -10.41 10.13
CA LEU A 15 -16.51 -10.36 8.69
C LEU A 15 -15.03 -10.59 8.35
N GLY A 16 -14.12 -9.92 9.08
CA GLY A 16 -12.68 -10.13 8.92
C GLY A 16 -12.29 -11.59 9.16
N ALA A 17 -12.77 -12.19 10.25
CA ALA A 17 -12.52 -13.60 10.56
C ALA A 17 -13.03 -14.53 9.45
N ASN A 18 -14.23 -14.29 8.92
CA ASN A 18 -14.82 -15.06 7.82
C ASN A 18 -14.00 -14.96 6.52
N LEU A 19 -13.39 -13.81 6.27
CA LEU A 19 -12.54 -13.56 5.11
C LEU A 19 -11.07 -13.98 5.33
N GLY A 20 -10.73 -14.56 6.49
CA GLY A 20 -9.35 -14.89 6.86
C GLY A 20 -8.47 -13.68 7.18
N ILE A 21 -9.07 -12.51 7.37
CA ILE A 21 -8.38 -11.26 7.70
C ILE A 21 -8.33 -11.11 9.22
N ARG A 22 -7.13 -11.25 9.78
CA ARG A 22 -6.90 -10.98 11.20
C ARG A 22 -6.98 -9.48 11.50
N VAL A 23 -7.84 -9.09 12.44
CA VAL A 23 -7.94 -7.71 12.96
C VAL A 23 -7.01 -7.52 14.16
N SER A 24 -6.02 -6.63 14.03
CA SER A 24 -4.99 -6.32 15.04
C SER A 24 -5.40 -5.16 15.96
N GLY A 25 -4.76 -5.06 17.13
CA GLY A 25 -4.96 -3.97 18.12
C GLY A 25 -5.60 -4.41 19.46
N PRO A 26 -5.79 -3.47 20.42
CA PRO A 26 -6.32 -3.78 21.75
C PRO A 26 -7.76 -4.29 21.73
N ARG A 27 -8.12 -5.29 22.54
CA ARG A 27 -9.49 -5.86 22.58
C ARG A 27 -10.54 -4.77 22.80
N LEU A 28 -11.73 -4.93 22.21
CA LEU A 28 -12.88 -4.07 22.50
C LEU A 28 -13.20 -4.12 23.99
N GLY A 29 -13.29 -2.96 24.63
CA GLY A 29 -13.52 -2.82 26.07
C GLY A 29 -12.24 -2.57 26.86
N ARG A 30 -12.13 -3.20 28.04
CA ARG A 30 -11.03 -2.93 28.98
C ARG A 30 -9.70 -3.45 28.45
N LYS A 31 -8.69 -2.58 28.41
CA LYS A 31 -7.31 -2.96 28.08
C LYS A 31 -6.82 -4.07 29.04
N PRO A 32 -6.17 -5.12 28.53
CA PRO A 32 -5.59 -6.15 29.38
C PRO A 32 -4.45 -5.58 30.23
N LYS A 33 -4.31 -6.06 31.47
CA LYS A 33 -3.23 -5.66 32.39
C LYS A 33 -1.84 -6.14 31.95
N HIS A 34 -1.80 -7.25 31.21
CA HIS A 34 -0.58 -7.84 30.69
C HIS A 34 -0.77 -8.07 29.19
N VAL A 35 0.19 -7.59 28.40
CA VAL A 35 0.18 -7.73 26.94
C VAL A 35 1.21 -8.77 26.57
N ASP A 36 0.80 -9.77 25.79
CA ASP A 36 1.71 -10.80 25.30
C ASP A 36 2.75 -10.16 24.35
N PRO A 37 4.07 -10.34 24.58
CA PRO A 37 5.12 -9.81 23.71
C PRO A 37 5.01 -10.30 22.26
N ALA A 38 4.54 -11.53 22.02
CA ALA A 38 4.32 -12.04 20.66
C ALA A 38 3.18 -11.31 19.96
N GLN A 39 2.15 -10.91 20.71
CA GLN A 39 1.06 -10.10 20.19
C GLN A 39 1.52 -8.66 19.90
N CYS A 40 2.39 -8.10 20.73
CA CYS A 40 2.98 -6.78 20.53
C CYS A 40 3.76 -6.68 19.21
N GLN A 41 4.65 -7.64 18.93
CA GLN A 41 5.42 -7.67 17.68
C GLN A 41 4.52 -7.78 16.43
N GLN A 42 3.42 -8.53 16.53
CA GLN A 42 2.48 -8.68 15.44
C GLN A 42 1.64 -7.42 15.20
N ASP A 43 1.29 -6.70 16.27
CA ASP A 43 0.61 -5.41 16.20
C ASP A 43 1.55 -4.32 15.64
N GLU A 44 2.83 -4.31 16.01
CA GLU A 44 3.86 -3.44 15.41
C GLU A 44 3.98 -3.67 13.90
N GLY A 45 4.13 -4.93 13.46
CA GLY A 45 4.19 -5.25 12.04
C GLY A 45 2.90 -4.91 11.29
N ALA A 46 1.74 -4.93 11.97
CA ALA A 46 0.49 -4.46 11.39
C ALA A 46 0.44 -2.93 11.26
N GLU A 47 1.01 -2.20 12.22
CA GLU A 47 1.11 -0.75 12.18
C GLU A 47 2.07 -0.26 11.09
N THR A 48 3.22 -0.93 10.91
CA THR A 48 4.15 -0.62 9.81
C THR A 48 3.47 -0.74 8.46
N ARG A 49 2.76 -1.85 8.21
CA ARG A 49 1.99 -2.05 6.98
C ARG A 49 0.89 -1.02 6.80
N ARG A 50 0.21 -0.63 7.90
CA ARG A 50 -0.82 0.43 7.85
C ARG A 50 -0.20 1.77 7.43
N GLY A 51 0.94 2.14 8.03
CA GLY A 51 1.66 3.36 7.70
C GLY A 51 2.15 3.40 6.25
N GLU A 52 2.58 2.28 5.67
CA GLU A 52 2.90 2.19 4.23
C GLU A 52 1.69 2.45 3.34
N ILE A 53 0.54 1.86 3.68
CA ILE A 53 -0.72 2.04 2.96
C ILE A 53 -1.19 3.50 3.06
N GLU A 54 -1.18 4.07 4.27
CA GLU A 54 -1.57 5.47 4.50
C GLU A 54 -0.68 6.45 3.76
N ARG A 55 0.65 6.24 3.72
CA ARG A 55 1.58 7.06 2.94
C ARG A 55 1.23 7.04 1.45
N ARG A 56 0.90 5.87 0.90
CA ARG A 56 0.47 5.74 -0.49
C ARG A 56 -0.85 6.48 -0.74
N PHE A 57 -1.83 6.34 0.14
CA PHE A 57 -3.09 7.08 0.00
C PHE A 57 -2.91 8.60 0.12
N SER A 58 -2.04 9.07 1.01
CA SER A 58 -1.71 10.50 1.14
C SER A 58 -1.04 11.03 -0.13
N PHE A 59 -0.10 10.27 -0.69
CA PHE A 59 0.53 10.60 -1.97
C PHE A 59 -0.49 10.73 -3.10
N ILE A 60 -1.38 9.73 -3.23
CA ILE A 60 -2.45 9.72 -4.22
C ILE A 60 -3.38 10.93 -4.05
N LYS A 61 -3.82 11.24 -2.82
CA LYS A 61 -4.71 12.37 -2.56
C LYS A 61 -4.05 13.73 -2.83
N GLY A 62 -2.75 13.87 -2.51
CA GLY A 62 -2.01 15.12 -2.70
C GLY A 62 -1.49 15.27 -4.13
N ASN A 63 -0.47 14.47 -4.48
CA ASN A 63 0.30 14.64 -5.71
C ASN A 63 -0.48 14.28 -6.97
N LEU A 64 -1.43 13.34 -6.88
CA LEU A 64 -2.25 12.92 -8.02
C LEU A 64 -3.61 13.62 -8.07
N GLY A 65 -3.81 14.66 -7.25
CA GLY A 65 -4.99 15.53 -7.32
C GLY A 65 -6.30 14.90 -6.86
N LEU A 66 -6.29 13.66 -6.33
CA LEU A 66 -7.49 12.97 -5.88
C LEU A 66 -8.18 13.66 -4.69
N GLY A 67 -7.47 14.50 -3.93
CA GLY A 67 -8.03 15.33 -2.87
C GLY A 67 -8.75 16.59 -3.36
N LEU A 68 -8.67 16.90 -4.65
CA LEU A 68 -9.31 18.06 -5.29
C LEU A 68 -10.56 17.69 -6.12
N VAL A 69 -10.84 16.40 -6.20
CA VAL A 69 -11.99 15.79 -6.87
C VAL A 69 -13.27 16.22 -6.12
N ASN A 70 -14.05 17.11 -6.76
CA ASN A 70 -15.33 17.65 -6.27
C ASN A 70 -16.55 17.09 -7.05
N GLU A 71 -16.34 15.96 -7.70
CA GLU A 71 -17.29 15.28 -8.56
C GLU A 71 -18.53 14.84 -7.77
N LYS A 72 -19.71 15.12 -8.33
CA LYS A 72 -20.99 14.96 -7.61
C LYS A 72 -21.67 13.61 -7.82
N THR A 73 -21.17 12.79 -8.76
CA THR A 73 -21.76 11.50 -9.13
C THR A 73 -20.81 10.34 -8.81
N ALA A 74 -21.39 9.21 -8.40
CA ALA A 74 -20.61 8.02 -8.03
C ALA A 74 -19.73 7.50 -9.18
N GLU A 75 -20.22 7.62 -10.43
CA GLU A 75 -19.49 7.21 -11.63
C GLU A 75 -18.20 8.01 -11.82
N THR A 76 -18.27 9.34 -11.75
CA THR A 76 -17.08 10.18 -11.95
C THR A 76 -16.12 10.09 -10.77
N ILE A 77 -16.62 9.89 -9.55
CA ILE A 77 -15.78 9.55 -8.39
C ILE A 77 -15.02 8.24 -8.63
N ALA A 78 -15.69 7.20 -9.13
CA ALA A 78 -15.05 5.91 -9.40
C ALA A 78 -13.96 6.04 -10.47
N VAL A 79 -14.22 6.80 -11.55
CA VAL A 79 -13.24 7.07 -12.61
C VAL A 79 -12.06 7.87 -12.08
N ALA A 80 -12.28 8.88 -11.24
CA ALA A 80 -11.21 9.67 -10.63
C ALA A 80 -10.32 8.80 -9.73
N ILE A 81 -10.93 7.95 -8.89
CA ILE A 81 -10.18 7.01 -8.04
C ILE A 81 -9.35 6.05 -8.90
N ALA A 82 -9.95 5.45 -9.93
CA ALA A 82 -9.25 4.54 -10.83
C ALA A 82 -8.06 5.22 -11.51
N THR A 83 -8.25 6.44 -11.99
CA THR A 83 -7.21 7.24 -12.64
C THR A 83 -6.04 7.52 -11.71
N GLY A 84 -6.30 7.96 -10.47
CA GLY A 84 -5.24 8.22 -9.52
C GLY A 84 -4.50 6.97 -9.07
N VAL A 85 -5.17 5.81 -8.97
CA VAL A 85 -4.48 4.53 -8.69
C VAL A 85 -3.56 4.14 -9.85
N VAL A 86 -4.02 4.30 -11.10
CA VAL A 86 -3.20 4.01 -12.29
C VAL A 86 -1.98 4.93 -12.36
N MET A 87 -2.17 6.23 -12.14
CA MET A 87 -1.07 7.20 -12.14
C MET A 87 -0.05 6.90 -11.03
N ALA A 88 -0.50 6.53 -9.83
CA ALA A 88 0.40 6.16 -8.74
C ALA A 88 1.27 4.94 -9.08
N ASN A 89 0.66 3.95 -9.73
CA ASN A 89 1.38 2.76 -10.16
C ASN A 89 2.38 3.11 -11.26
N LEU A 90 2.01 4.00 -12.19
CA LEU A 90 2.90 4.47 -13.24
C LEU A 90 4.09 5.25 -12.68
N GLU A 91 3.88 6.17 -11.73
CA GLU A 91 4.98 6.90 -11.10
C GLU A 91 5.93 5.98 -10.33
N ASN A 92 5.41 4.98 -9.61
CA ASN A 92 6.26 3.96 -8.98
C ASN A 92 7.08 3.18 -10.01
N LEU A 93 6.47 2.82 -11.14
CA LEU A 93 7.16 2.13 -12.22
C LEU A 93 8.25 3.02 -12.83
N LEU A 94 7.95 4.30 -13.09
CA LEU A 94 8.90 5.26 -13.65
C LEU A 94 10.07 5.54 -12.69
N VAL A 95 9.84 5.58 -11.37
CA VAL A 95 10.93 5.68 -10.39
C VAL A 95 11.85 4.46 -10.47
N VAL A 96 11.28 3.27 -10.55
CA VAL A 96 12.05 2.02 -10.68
C VAL A 96 12.84 2.00 -11.99
N LEU A 97 12.18 2.31 -13.10
CA LEU A 97 12.77 2.38 -14.44
C LEU A 97 13.64 3.62 -14.66
N GLY A 98 13.64 4.61 -13.77
CA GLY A 98 14.50 5.79 -13.86
C GLY A 98 15.95 5.51 -13.46
N GLY A 99 16.18 4.40 -12.75
CA GLY A 99 17.50 3.90 -12.38
C GLY A 99 17.93 2.68 -13.19
N PRO A 100 19.22 2.31 -13.17
CA PRO A 100 19.65 1.04 -13.69
C PRO A 100 19.08 -0.10 -12.83
N ILE A 101 18.56 -1.15 -13.47
CA ILE A 101 17.99 -2.32 -12.82
C ILE A 101 18.72 -3.56 -13.32
N SER A 102 19.11 -4.45 -12.41
CA SER A 102 19.64 -5.78 -12.76
C SER A 102 18.69 -6.85 -12.24
N VAL A 103 18.10 -7.65 -13.13
CA VAL A 103 17.25 -8.79 -12.77
C VAL A 103 17.98 -10.08 -13.12
N THR A 104 18.14 -10.97 -12.14
CA THR A 104 18.71 -12.30 -12.37
C THR A 104 17.65 -13.36 -12.14
N ALA A 105 17.32 -14.12 -13.17
CA ALA A 105 16.41 -15.25 -13.11
C ALA A 105 17.16 -16.56 -13.34
N LYS A 106 16.99 -17.54 -12.45
CA LYS A 106 17.54 -18.89 -12.60
C LYS A 106 16.42 -19.87 -12.85
N LYS A 107 16.52 -20.65 -13.93
CA LYS A 107 15.68 -21.82 -14.17
C LYS A 107 16.57 -23.00 -14.54
N ASN A 108 16.49 -24.08 -13.76
CA ASN A 108 17.34 -25.27 -13.91
C ASN A 108 18.84 -24.94 -13.89
N LYS A 109 19.60 -25.33 -14.93
CA LYS A 109 21.04 -25.06 -15.13
C LYS A 109 21.32 -23.70 -15.80
N THR A 110 20.30 -22.92 -16.16
CA THR A 110 20.46 -21.67 -16.92
C THR A 110 20.12 -20.48 -16.03
N ALA A 111 21.09 -19.58 -15.87
CA ALA A 111 20.91 -18.28 -15.24
C ALA A 111 20.85 -17.21 -16.33
N VAL A 112 19.78 -16.42 -16.37
CA VAL A 112 19.64 -15.26 -17.24
C VAL A 112 19.77 -14.01 -16.38
N LYS A 113 20.70 -13.13 -16.75
CA LYS A 113 20.86 -11.81 -16.16
C LYS A 113 20.40 -10.78 -17.18
N ILE A 114 19.46 -9.92 -16.79
CA ILE A 114 18.97 -8.80 -17.58
C ILE A 114 19.46 -7.54 -16.88
N ASP A 115 20.31 -6.77 -17.56
CA ASP A 115 20.79 -5.49 -17.10
C ASP A 115 20.10 -4.39 -17.91
N TYR A 116 19.33 -3.55 -17.24
CA TYR A 116 18.64 -2.38 -17.78
C TYR A 116 19.36 -1.11 -17.31
N LYS A 117 19.64 -0.19 -18.23
CA LYS A 117 20.27 1.10 -17.93
C LYS A 117 19.56 2.21 -18.71
N VAL A 118 19.23 3.29 -18.02
CA VAL A 118 18.72 4.51 -18.66
C VAL A 118 19.91 5.30 -19.21
N ILE A 119 19.86 5.63 -20.50
CA ILE A 119 20.79 6.54 -21.16
C ILE A 119 19.97 7.78 -21.50
N VAL A 120 20.33 8.93 -20.93
CA VAL A 120 19.67 10.20 -21.21
C VAL A 120 20.65 11.01 -22.05
N ASP A 121 20.39 11.11 -23.35
CA ASP A 121 21.08 12.06 -24.21
C ASP A 121 20.38 13.42 -24.04
N LEU A 122 21.00 14.35 -23.31
CA LEU A 122 20.54 15.73 -23.30
C LEU A 122 20.99 16.40 -24.61
N PRO A 123 20.11 17.14 -25.31
CA PRO A 123 20.53 17.95 -26.44
C PRO A 123 21.51 19.03 -25.97
N GLU A 124 22.65 19.14 -26.64
CA GLU A 124 23.57 20.27 -26.46
C GLU A 124 22.80 21.58 -26.74
N SER A 125 22.85 22.50 -25.77
CA SER A 125 22.22 23.83 -25.87
C SER A 125 23.00 24.78 -26.77
#